data_AF-A0A1H1G9Z1-F1
#
_entry.id   AF-A0A1H1G9Z1-F1
#
_cell.length_a   1.000
_cell.length_b   1.000
_cell.length_c   1.000
_cell.angle_alpha   90.00
_cell.angle_beta   90.00
_cell.angle_gamma   90.00
#
_symmetry.space_group_name_H-M   'P 1'
#
loop_
_entity.id
_entity.type
_entity.pdbx_description
1 polymer ?
#
loop_
_entity_poly.entity_id
_entity_poly.type
_entity_poly.pdbx_seq_one_letter_code
_entity_poly.pdbx_strand_id
1 'polypeptide(L)'
;MKQNERLRQARFNAGFKTATAAAKSLGVNNSTYASHENGSRAFHHKEAAHYARRFRATPQFLLYGEGTDSADQGSRAGEDAHSLLGKMANKSNRPEADKLDLELFIKSVEEGIRLEEQILDGKGSIRDLSIIVENIYNAAKNKKKNK
;
A
#
# COMPACT_ATOMS: atom_id res chain seq x y z
N MET A 1 21.09 -6.61 -6.77
CA MET A 1 20.75 -5.18 -6.61
C MET A 1 21.92 -4.46 -5.94
N LYS A 2 22.41 -3.36 -6.50
CA LYS A 2 23.47 -2.53 -5.92
C LYS A 2 22.93 -1.65 -4.79
N GLN A 3 23.84 -1.08 -3.99
CA GLN A 3 23.50 -0.22 -2.85
C GLN A 3 22.60 0.97 -3.21
N ASN A 4 22.89 1.64 -4.31
CA ASN A 4 22.12 2.79 -4.82
C ASN A 4 20.71 2.37 -5.27
N GLU A 5 20.57 1.20 -5.89
CA GLU A 5 19.28 0.63 -6.30
C GLU A 5 18.43 0.26 -5.08
N ARG A 6 19.02 -0.34 -4.04
CA ARG A 6 18.32 -0.64 -2.78
C ARG A 6 17.86 0.62 -2.05
N LEU A 7 18.68 1.68 -2.07
CA LEU A 7 18.30 2.98 -1.53
C LEU A 7 17.09 3.57 -2.28
N ARG A 8 17.12 3.50 -3.61
CA ARG A 8 16.00 3.93 -4.47
C ARG A 8 14.73 3.13 -4.19
N GLN A 9 14.84 1.81 -4.03
CA GLN A 9 13.73 0.94 -3.69
C GLN A 9 13.11 1.31 -2.34
N ALA A 10 13.94 1.43 -1.29
CA ALA A 10 13.49 1.83 0.04
C ALA A 10 12.79 3.19 0.03
N ARG A 11 13.30 4.15 -0.76
CA ARG A 11 12.66 5.46 -0.95
C ARG A 11 11.24 5.32 -1.51
N PHE A 12 11.06 4.52 -2.57
CA PHE A 12 9.76 4.32 -3.18
C PHE A 12 8.80 3.58 -2.25
N ASN A 13 9.27 2.54 -1.55
CA ASN A 13 8.48 1.80 -0.55
C ASN A 13 8.01 2.71 0.58
N ALA A 14 8.80 3.73 0.92
CA ALA A 14 8.44 4.74 1.92
C ALA A 14 7.52 5.86 1.39
N GLY A 15 7.09 5.80 0.12
CA GLY A 15 6.13 6.73 -0.49
C GLY A 15 6.73 8.02 -1.04
N PHE A 16 8.05 8.16 -1.11
CA PHE A 16 8.67 9.35 -1.70
C PHE A 16 8.81 9.19 -3.21
N LYS A 17 8.12 10.04 -3.98
CA LYS A 17 8.15 9.99 -5.45
C LYS A 17 9.47 10.49 -6.05
N THR A 18 10.16 11.41 -5.38
CA THR A 18 11.38 12.06 -5.89
C THR A 18 12.52 12.05 -4.87
N ALA A 19 13.76 12.05 -5.36
CA ALA A 19 14.96 12.17 -4.53
C ALA A 19 14.99 13.47 -3.71
N THR A 20 14.53 14.59 -4.30
CA THR A 20 14.38 15.88 -3.63
C THR A 20 13.42 15.81 -2.44
N ALA A 21 12.26 15.15 -2.60
CA ALA A 21 11.30 15.00 -1.51
C ALA A 21 11.89 14.15 -0.38
N ALA A 22 12.64 13.10 -0.72
CA ALA A 22 13.32 12.25 0.25
C ALA A 22 14.42 13.01 1.00
N ALA A 23 15.28 13.76 0.30
CA ALA A 23 16.34 14.55 0.89
C ALA A 23 15.82 15.63 1.85
N LYS A 24 14.77 16.37 1.46
CA LYS A 24 14.08 17.34 2.33
C LYS A 24 13.54 16.67 3.60
N SER A 25 12.93 15.49 3.44
CA SER A 25 12.36 14.69 4.52
C SER A 25 13.40 14.09 5.48
N LEU A 26 14.62 13.86 4.97
CA LEU A 26 15.79 13.39 5.72
C LEU A 26 16.57 14.54 6.38
N GLY A 27 16.31 15.80 6.02
CA GLY A 27 17.12 16.93 6.46
C GLY A 27 18.55 16.91 5.91
N VAL A 28 18.77 16.32 4.73
CA VAL A 28 20.09 16.25 4.06
C VAL A 28 20.09 17.08 2.78
N ASN A 29 21.27 17.45 2.30
CA ASN A 29 21.39 18.15 1.02
C ASN A 29 20.91 17.25 -0.14
N ASN A 30 20.10 17.82 -1.04
CA ASN A 30 19.59 17.14 -2.23
C ASN A 30 20.72 16.51 -3.06
N SER A 31 21.84 17.23 -3.28
CA SER A 31 22.94 16.72 -4.10
C SER A 31 23.65 15.56 -3.44
N THR A 32 23.79 15.58 -2.11
CA THR A 32 24.37 14.47 -1.33
C THR A 32 23.52 13.21 -1.46
N TYR A 33 22.22 13.33 -1.20
CA TYR A 33 21.30 12.19 -1.32
C TYR A 33 21.24 11.66 -2.76
N ALA A 34 21.12 12.56 -3.75
CA ALA A 34 21.07 12.18 -5.15
C ALA A 34 22.34 11.45 -5.60
N SER A 35 23.52 11.87 -5.13
CA SER A 35 24.81 11.20 -5.42
C SER A 35 24.87 9.76 -4.88
N HIS A 36 24.18 9.50 -3.76
CA HIS A 36 24.08 8.15 -3.20
C HIS A 36 23.05 7.30 -3.96
N GLU A 37 21.90 7.85 -4.31
CA GLU A 37 20.84 7.12 -5.01
C GLU A 37 21.15 6.86 -6.49
N ASN A 38 21.87 7.76 -7.16
CA ASN A 38 22.30 7.57 -8.55
C ASN A 38 23.57 6.72 -8.67
N GLY A 39 24.23 6.39 -7.55
CA GLY A 39 25.44 5.57 -7.51
C GLY A 39 26.74 6.30 -7.85
N SER A 40 26.74 7.64 -7.96
CA SER A 40 27.97 8.43 -8.12
C SER A 40 28.88 8.35 -6.89
N ARG A 41 28.31 8.14 -5.70
CA ARG A 41 29.04 7.93 -4.43
C ARG A 41 28.41 6.79 -3.66
N ALA A 42 29.25 5.94 -3.07
CA ALA A 42 28.80 4.98 -2.07
C ALA A 42 28.46 5.71 -0.75
N PHE A 43 27.60 5.11 0.06
CA PHE A 43 27.28 5.61 1.39
C PHE A 43 27.69 4.61 2.46
N HIS A 44 28.04 5.07 3.65
CA HIS A 44 28.53 4.20 4.72
C HIS A 44 27.43 3.91 5.74
N HIS A 45 27.83 3.26 6.84
CA HIS A 45 26.91 2.78 7.86
C HIS A 45 26.09 3.91 8.51
N LYS A 46 26.69 5.09 8.70
CA LYS A 46 26.00 6.25 9.31
C LYS A 46 24.88 6.77 8.40
N GLU A 47 25.15 6.94 7.12
CA GLU A 47 24.16 7.35 6.13
C GLU A 47 23.08 6.28 5.95
N ALA A 48 23.47 5.01 5.89
CA ALA A 48 22.54 3.89 5.81
C ALA A 48 21.57 3.90 7.01
N ALA A 49 22.07 4.09 8.23
CA ALA A 49 21.23 4.20 9.42
C ALA A 49 20.26 5.39 9.39
N HIS A 50 20.72 6.53 8.85
CA HIS A 50 19.89 7.72 8.70
C HIS A 50 18.76 7.49 7.69
N TYR A 51 19.08 6.92 6.52
CA TYR A 51 18.10 6.61 5.47
C TYR A 51 17.11 5.54 5.91
N ALA A 52 17.61 4.45 6.49
CA ALA A 52 16.82 3.33 6.98
C ALA A 52 15.71 3.78 7.94
N ARG A 53 16.03 4.66 8.90
CA ARG A 53 15.06 5.21 9.86
C ARG A 53 13.90 5.90 9.16
N ARG A 54 14.17 6.70 8.13
CA ARG A 54 13.12 7.46 7.44
C ARG A 54 12.31 6.61 6.47
N PHE A 55 12.96 5.61 5.86
CA PHE A 55 12.37 4.76 4.85
C PHE A 55 11.77 3.46 5.40
N ARG A 56 11.83 3.26 6.72
CA ARG A 56 11.36 2.05 7.41
C ARG A 56 12.07 0.77 6.97
N ALA A 57 13.29 0.91 6.45
CA ALA A 57 14.15 -0.18 6.02
C ALA A 57 15.20 -0.48 7.10
N THR A 58 16.06 -1.47 6.86
CA THR A 58 17.23 -1.74 7.72
C THR A 58 18.54 -1.25 7.09
N PRO A 59 19.53 -0.82 7.89
CA PRO A 59 20.86 -0.47 7.37
C PRO A 59 21.53 -1.65 6.65
N GLN A 60 21.33 -2.87 7.13
CA GLN A 60 21.80 -4.12 6.55
C GLN A 60 21.23 -4.31 5.15
N PHE A 61 19.94 -4.04 4.96
CA PHE A 61 19.32 -4.11 3.65
C PHE A 61 19.94 -3.09 2.71
N LEU A 62 20.11 -1.84 3.16
CA LEU A 62 20.69 -0.79 2.32
C LEU A 62 22.14 -1.10 1.93
N LEU A 63 22.97 -1.59 2.85
CA LEU A 63 24.41 -1.83 2.62
C LEU A 63 24.72 -3.15 1.93
N TYR A 64 24.01 -4.22 2.29
CA TYR A 64 24.37 -5.59 1.90
C TYR A 64 23.23 -6.32 1.19
N GLY A 65 21.99 -5.81 1.28
CA GLY A 65 20.81 -6.49 0.74
C GLY A 65 20.27 -7.58 1.65
N GLU A 66 20.68 -7.58 2.93
CA GLU A 66 20.26 -8.56 3.93
C GLU A 66 19.22 -7.95 4.88
N GLY A 67 18.23 -8.73 5.31
CA GLY A 67 17.17 -8.27 6.21
C GLY A 67 16.00 -7.58 5.50
N THR A 68 15.11 -6.97 6.27
CA THR A 68 13.82 -6.48 5.75
C THR A 68 13.98 -5.18 4.95
N ASP A 69 13.58 -5.22 3.68
CA ASP A 69 13.10 -4.05 2.95
C ASP A 69 11.66 -3.80 3.41
N SER A 70 11.28 -2.54 3.65
CA SER A 70 10.05 -2.11 4.35
C SER A 70 8.74 -2.72 3.83
N ALA A 71 8.76 -3.31 2.63
CA ALA A 71 7.67 -4.10 2.05
C ALA A 71 7.22 -5.25 2.98
N ASP A 72 8.15 -5.84 3.76
CA ASP A 72 7.84 -6.97 4.64
C ASP A 72 7.06 -6.57 5.92
N GLN A 73 7.00 -5.28 6.24
CA GLN A 73 6.16 -4.78 7.32
C GLN A 73 4.70 -4.54 6.88
N GLY A 74 4.46 -4.49 5.56
CA GLY A 74 3.11 -4.53 4.99
C GLY A 74 2.47 -5.92 5.11
N SER A 75 3.30 -6.96 5.18
CA SER A 75 2.90 -8.37 5.38
C SER A 75 2.11 -8.56 6.67
N ARG A 76 2.50 -7.90 7.78
CA ARG A 76 1.78 -7.99 9.06
C ARG A 76 0.35 -7.45 9.00
N ALA A 77 0.12 -6.33 8.29
CA ALA A 77 -1.23 -5.79 8.11
C ALA A 77 -2.09 -6.69 7.20
N GLY A 78 -1.47 -7.30 6.19
CA GLY A 78 -2.11 -8.31 5.33
C GLY A 78 -2.45 -9.58 6.09
N GLU A 79 -1.54 -10.08 6.93
CA GLU A 79 -1.72 -11.22 7.82
C GLU A 79 -2.82 -10.96 8.86
N ASP A 80 -2.85 -9.76 9.45
CA ASP A 80 -3.90 -9.34 10.38
C ASP A 80 -5.26 -9.23 9.68
N ALA A 81 -5.30 -8.69 8.46
CA ALA A 81 -6.53 -8.60 7.66
C ALA A 81 -7.04 -9.98 7.21
N HIS A 82 -6.15 -10.89 6.78
CA HIS A 82 -6.50 -12.26 6.41
C HIS A 82 -6.95 -13.07 7.63
N SER A 83 -6.30 -12.86 8.78
CA SER A 83 -6.68 -13.43 10.08
C SER A 83 -8.04 -12.89 10.57
N LEU A 84 -8.29 -11.59 10.43
CA LEU A 84 -9.59 -10.96 10.71
C LEU A 84 -10.68 -11.51 9.80
N LEU A 85 -10.44 -11.56 8.48
CA LEU A 85 -11.39 -12.10 7.51
C LEU A 85 -11.67 -13.58 7.78
N GLY A 86 -10.64 -14.37 8.07
CA GLY A 86 -10.76 -15.77 8.48
C GLY A 86 -11.58 -15.94 9.76
N LYS A 87 -11.33 -15.13 10.80
CA LYS A 87 -12.12 -15.12 12.05
C LYS A 87 -13.57 -14.72 11.81
N MET A 88 -13.82 -13.76 10.93
CA MET A 88 -15.18 -13.32 10.57
C MET A 88 -15.91 -14.35 9.72
N ALA A 89 -15.23 -15.00 8.77
CA ALA A 89 -15.78 -15.99 7.84
C ALA A 89 -16.03 -17.35 8.52
N ASN A 90 -15.19 -17.73 9.47
CA ASN A 90 -15.33 -18.98 10.24
C ASN A 90 -16.45 -18.94 11.29
N LYS A 91 -17.27 -17.88 11.32
CA LYS A 91 -18.52 -17.86 12.08
C LYS A 91 -19.54 -18.71 11.31
N SER A 92 -19.51 -20.02 11.57
CA SER A 92 -20.25 -21.09 10.85
C SER A 92 -21.77 -20.96 10.86
N ASN A 93 -22.31 -19.94 11.55
CA ASN A 93 -23.74 -19.66 11.73
C ASN A 93 -24.19 -18.32 11.11
N ARG A 94 -23.49 -17.78 10.10
CA ARG A 94 -24.02 -16.60 9.38
C ARG A 94 -25.37 -16.95 8.73
N PRO A 95 -26.47 -16.26 9.09
CA PRO A 95 -27.76 -16.42 8.43
C PRO A 95 -27.61 -16.32 6.91
N GLU A 96 -28.39 -17.09 6.16
CA GLU A 96 -28.35 -17.09 4.68
C GLU A 96 -28.60 -15.70 4.08
N ALA A 97 -29.37 -14.86 4.80
CA ALA A 97 -29.55 -13.44 4.51
C ALA A 97 -28.21 -12.66 4.48
N ASP A 98 -27.27 -12.96 5.39
CA ASP A 98 -25.97 -12.30 5.48
C ASP A 98 -25.02 -12.75 4.36
N LYS A 99 -25.13 -14.00 3.89
CA LYS A 99 -24.35 -14.49 2.74
C LYS A 99 -24.78 -13.80 1.45
N LEU A 100 -26.09 -13.62 1.27
CA LEU A 100 -26.66 -12.94 0.11
C LEU A 100 -26.44 -11.41 0.17
N ASP A 101 -26.32 -10.84 1.37
CA ASP A 101 -25.91 -9.44 1.57
C ASP A 101 -24.42 -9.23 1.25
N LEU A 102 -23.58 -10.21 1.60
CA LEU A 102 -22.14 -10.21 1.28
C LEU A 102 -21.89 -10.36 -0.22
N GLU A 103 -22.58 -11.28 -0.90
CA GLU A 103 -22.45 -11.44 -2.36
C GLU A 103 -22.85 -10.16 -3.11
N LEU A 104 -23.93 -9.51 -2.63
CA LEU A 104 -24.38 -8.24 -3.18
C LEU A 104 -23.34 -7.13 -2.99
N PHE A 105 -22.70 -7.08 -1.82
CA PHE A 105 -21.62 -6.14 -1.55
C PHE A 105 -20.40 -6.39 -2.44
N ILE A 106 -19.95 -7.64 -2.58
CA ILE A 106 -18.81 -8.00 -3.44
C ILE A 106 -19.06 -7.56 -4.88
N LYS A 107 -20.25 -7.85 -5.43
CA LYS A 107 -20.64 -7.39 -6.78
C LYS A 107 -20.63 -5.86 -6.91
N SER A 108 -20.99 -5.16 -5.83
CA SER A 108 -20.96 -3.69 -5.79
C SER A 108 -19.54 -3.14 -5.77
N VAL A 109 -18.61 -3.84 -5.10
CA VAL A 109 -17.17 -3.53 -5.12
C VAL A 109 -16.58 -3.71 -6.51
N GLU A 110 -16.85 -4.85 -7.14
CA GLU A 110 -16.38 -5.16 -8.50
C GLU A 110 -16.85 -4.11 -9.51
N GLU A 111 -18.13 -3.74 -9.49
CA GLU A 111 -18.66 -2.71 -10.38
C GLU A 111 -18.15 -1.31 -10.03
N GLY A 112 -17.94 -1.01 -8.75
CA GLY A 112 -17.35 0.26 -8.33
C GLY A 112 -15.93 0.44 -8.86
N ILE A 113 -15.10 -0.61 -8.79
CA ILE A 113 -13.74 -0.61 -9.36
C ILE A 113 -13.81 -0.42 -10.88
N ARG A 114 -14.72 -1.13 -11.56
CA ARG A 114 -14.90 -1.03 -13.01
C ARG A 114 -15.30 0.37 -13.45
N LEU A 115 -16.22 1.01 -12.73
CA LEU A 115 -16.66 2.38 -13.02
C LEU A 115 -15.56 3.40 -12.74
N GLU A 116 -14.80 3.21 -11.67
CA GLU A 116 -13.67 4.07 -11.34
C GLU A 116 -12.61 4.03 -12.46
N GLU A 117 -12.27 2.84 -12.97
CA GLU A 117 -11.33 2.65 -14.09
C GLU A 117 -11.84 3.22 -15.44
N GLN A 118 -13.16 3.36 -15.61
CA GLN A 118 -13.75 3.93 -16.82
C GLN A 118 -13.86 5.45 -16.77
N ILE A 119 -14.12 6.01 -15.59
CA ILE A 119 -14.34 7.46 -15.40
C ILE A 119 -13.01 8.18 -15.21
N LEU A 120 -12.09 7.56 -14.50
CA LEU A 120 -10.76 8.07 -14.21
C LEU A 120 -9.80 7.22 -15.03
N ASP A 121 -8.90 7.85 -15.79
CA ASP A 121 -7.85 7.20 -16.57
C ASP A 121 -6.77 6.58 -15.63
N GLY A 122 -7.22 5.72 -14.70
CA GLY A 122 -6.47 5.21 -13.55
C GLY A 122 -7.33 5.04 -12.28
N LYS A 123 -6.74 4.50 -11.22
CA LYS A 123 -7.41 4.30 -9.93
C LYS A 123 -7.56 5.64 -9.19
N GLY A 124 -8.79 5.98 -8.83
CA GLY A 124 -9.12 7.17 -8.04
C GLY A 124 -8.77 7.04 -6.57
N SER A 125 -9.30 7.94 -5.74
CA SER A 125 -9.06 7.86 -4.30
C SER A 125 -9.94 6.76 -3.68
N ILE A 126 -9.42 6.07 -2.65
CA ILE A 126 -10.19 5.05 -1.90
C ILE A 126 -11.53 5.62 -1.38
N ARG A 127 -11.56 6.94 -1.09
CA ARG A 127 -12.78 7.61 -0.66
C ARG A 127 -13.83 7.63 -1.77
N ASP A 128 -13.45 7.94 -3.00
CA ASP A 128 -14.37 7.99 -4.14
C ASP A 128 -14.90 6.59 -4.45
N LEU A 129 -14.02 5.59 -4.49
CA LEU A 129 -14.41 4.19 -4.62
C LEU A 129 -15.38 3.77 -3.52
N SER A 130 -15.13 4.11 -2.25
CA SER A 130 -16.04 3.74 -1.16
C SER A 130 -17.45 4.32 -1.32
N ILE A 131 -17.55 5.57 -1.80
CA ILE A 131 -18.82 6.25 -2.05
C ILE A 131 -19.56 5.55 -3.21
N ILE A 132 -18.85 5.23 -4.29
CA ILE A 132 -19.42 4.54 -5.46
C ILE A 132 -19.96 3.16 -5.04
N VAL A 133 -19.15 2.36 -4.34
CA VAL A 133 -19.52 1.03 -3.88
C VAL A 133 -20.74 1.08 -2.95
N GLU A 134 -20.76 2.02 -2.00
CA GLU A 134 -21.89 2.20 -1.07
C GLU A 134 -23.18 2.52 -1.82
N ASN A 135 -23.11 3.42 -2.81
CA ASN A 135 -24.27 3.80 -3.62
C ASN A 135 -24.80 2.62 -4.45
N ILE A 136 -23.92 1.86 -5.11
CA ILE A 136 -24.30 0.67 -5.90
C ILE A 136 -24.94 -0.38 -5.00
N TYR A 137 -24.32 -0.66 -3.86
CA TYR A 137 -24.82 -1.63 -2.90
C TYR A 137 -26.21 -1.25 -2.36
N ASN A 138 -26.40 0.00 -1.94
CA ASN A 138 -27.69 0.47 -1.43
C ASN A 138 -28.77 0.44 -2.51
N ALA A 139 -28.45 0.82 -3.75
CA ALA A 139 -29.38 0.72 -4.88
C ALA A 139 -29.79 -0.73 -5.16
N ALA A 140 -28.83 -1.65 -5.17
CA ALA A 140 -29.08 -3.07 -5.41
C ALA A 140 -29.90 -3.71 -4.26
N LYS A 141 -29.62 -3.33 -3.02
CA LYS A 141 -30.35 -3.77 -1.83
C LYS A 141 -31.80 -3.32 -1.85
N ASN A 142 -32.05 -2.06 -2.23
CA ASN A 142 -33.40 -1.52 -2.37
C ASN A 142 -34.18 -2.20 -3.49
N LYS A 143 -33.55 -2.48 -4.64
CA LYS A 143 -34.18 -3.22 -5.75
C LYS A 143 -34.58 -4.64 -5.35
N LYS A 144 -33.81 -5.30 -4.49
CA LYS A 144 -34.09 -6.64 -3.97
C LYS A 144 -35.24 -6.66 -2.95
N LYS A 145 -35.39 -5.61 -2.13
CA LYS A 145 -36.52 -5.47 -1.20
C LYS A 145 -37.86 -5.21 -1.90
N ASN A 146 -37.83 -4.62 -3.09
CA ASN A 146 -39.01 -4.26 -3.88
C ASN A 146 -39.41 -5.33 -4.92
N LYS A 147 -38.78 -6.51 -4.89
CA LYS A 147 -39.12 -7.69 -5.69
C LYS A 147 -39.75 -8.75 -4.80
#